data_AF-A0A9E1KKK8-F1
#
_entry.id   AF-A0A9E1KKK8-F1
#
_cell.length_a   1.000
_cell.length_b   1.000
_cell.length_c   1.000
_cell.angle_alpha   90.00
_cell.angle_beta   90.00
_cell.angle_gamma   90.00
#
_symmetry.space_group_name_H-M   'P 1'
#
loop_
_entity.id
_entity.type
_entity.pdbx_description
1 polymer ?
#
loop_
_entity_poly.entity_id
_entity_poly.type
_entity_poly.pdbx_seq_one_letter_code
_entity_poly.pdbx_strand_id
1 'polypeptide(L)'
;MKYLLNLSIAALLLTALTGCISINGSHNWDGDNWETNQEKNRKAISELAVGTERSAVLLRLATPSFSEAFVKDGEEYTVLFYRTHHSNSDGETTKDETTPLIFKNDKLIGWGAEVLASLL
;
A
#
# COMPACT_ATOMS: atom_id res chain seq x y z
N MET A 1 -14.86 35.45 -43.12
CA MET A 1 -15.54 34.33 -42.43
C MET A 1 -14.65 33.09 -42.50
N LYS A 2 -13.62 33.00 -41.65
CA LYS A 2 -12.69 31.84 -41.60
C LYS A 2 -12.04 31.68 -40.23
N TYR A 3 -11.94 32.77 -39.47
CA TYR A 3 -11.45 32.76 -38.08
C TYR A 3 -12.51 32.40 -37.03
N LEU A 4 -13.80 32.44 -37.39
CA LEU A 4 -14.90 32.11 -36.48
C LEU A 4 -15.12 30.60 -36.32
N LEU A 5 -14.65 29.79 -37.28
CA LEU A 5 -14.70 28.31 -37.22
C LEU A 5 -13.59 27.72 -36.34
N ASN A 6 -12.46 28.43 -36.20
CA ASN A 6 -11.32 27.96 -35.41
C ASN A 6 -11.44 28.28 -33.91
N LEU A 7 -12.37 29.17 -33.51
CA LEU A 7 -12.64 29.43 -32.09
C LEU A 7 -13.55 28.38 -31.45
N SER A 8 -14.21 27.53 -32.23
CA SER A 8 -15.18 26.53 -31.74
C SER A 8 -14.53 25.22 -31.27
N ILE A 9 -13.29 24.92 -31.69
CA ILE A 9 -12.62 23.65 -31.36
C ILE A 9 -11.89 23.72 -30.01
N ALA A 10 -11.54 24.92 -29.53
CA ALA A 10 -10.87 25.08 -28.23
C ALA A 10 -11.81 24.98 -27.02
N ALA A 11 -13.14 25.05 -27.21
CA ALA A 11 -14.11 25.12 -26.12
C ALA A 11 -14.69 23.77 -25.68
N LEU A 12 -14.43 22.66 -26.39
CA LEU A 12 -14.98 21.33 -26.08
C LEU A 12 -14.05 20.40 -25.28
N LEU A 13 -12.84 20.85 -24.91
CA LEU A 13 -11.86 20.02 -24.20
C LEU A 13 -11.90 20.17 -22.66
N LEU A 14 -12.81 20.97 -22.11
CA LEU A 14 -12.87 21.26 -20.66
C LEU A 14 -13.80 20.33 -19.86
N THR A 15 -14.51 19.40 -20.48
CA THR A 15 -15.50 18.54 -19.79
C THR A 15 -15.02 17.11 -19.49
N ALA A 16 -13.75 16.78 -19.77
CA ALA A 16 -13.21 15.42 -19.57
C ALA A 16 -12.47 15.21 -18.25
N LEU A 17 -12.49 16.16 -17.31
CA LEU A 17 -12.02 15.94 -15.93
C LEU A 17 -13.20 15.83 -14.98
N THR A 18 -14.03 14.80 -15.16
CA THR A 18 -14.78 14.24 -14.03
C THR A 18 -13.76 13.51 -13.15
N GLY A 19 -13.00 14.26 -12.36
CA GLY A 19 -12.23 13.70 -11.27
C GLY A 19 -13.21 13.04 -10.32
N CYS A 20 -13.22 11.71 -10.27
CA CYS A 20 -13.88 11.00 -9.18
C CYS A 20 -13.09 11.30 -7.91
N ILE A 21 -13.45 12.37 -7.21
CA ILE A 21 -13.00 12.58 -5.85
C ILE A 21 -13.75 11.55 -5.01
N SER A 22 -13.11 10.41 -4.72
CA SER A 22 -13.57 9.53 -3.65
C SER A 22 -13.19 10.18 -2.32
N ILE A 23 -14.01 11.11 -1.85
CA ILE A 23 -14.05 11.41 -0.42
C ILE A 23 -14.94 10.33 0.18
N ASN A 24 -14.34 9.22 0.59
CA ASN A 24 -14.97 8.36 1.58
C ASN A 24 -14.88 9.07 2.93
N GLY A 25 -15.71 10.10 3.11
CA GLY A 25 -15.90 10.79 4.37
C GLY A 25 -16.77 9.95 5.29
N SER A 26 -16.26 8.79 5.73
CA SER A 26 -16.83 8.13 6.90
C SER A 26 -16.22 8.82 8.11
N HIS A 27 -16.96 9.77 8.66
CA HIS A 27 -16.67 10.36 9.97
C HIS A 27 -16.90 9.28 11.04
N ASN A 28 -15.93 8.40 11.23
CA ASN A 28 -15.73 7.76 12.52
C ASN A 28 -14.72 8.62 13.27
N TRP A 29 -15.11 9.08 14.46
CA TRP A 29 -14.16 9.61 15.42
C TRP A 29 -13.26 8.43 15.83
N ASP A 30 -12.18 8.23 15.09
CA ASP A 30 -11.13 7.26 15.38
C ASP A 30 -10.35 7.72 16.61
N GLY A 31 -10.90 7.45 17.79
CA GLY A 31 -10.09 7.37 19.00
C GLY A 31 -9.14 6.19 18.84
N ASP A 32 -7.87 6.47 18.55
CA ASP A 32 -6.71 5.57 18.64
C ASP A 32 -6.98 4.09 18.32
N ASN A 33 -7.43 3.80 17.11
CA ASN A 33 -7.68 2.45 16.61
C ASN A 33 -6.38 1.67 16.26
N TRP A 34 -5.22 2.17 16.69
CA TRP A 34 -3.92 1.65 16.29
C TRP A 34 -3.70 0.23 16.82
N GLU A 35 -4.16 -0.07 18.04
CA GLU A 35 -4.04 -1.40 18.64
C GLU A 35 -4.88 -2.43 17.88
N THR A 36 -6.12 -2.06 17.55
CA THR A 36 -7.01 -2.88 16.71
C THR A 36 -6.40 -3.10 15.32
N ASN A 37 -5.79 -2.07 14.72
CA ASN A 37 -5.16 -2.20 13.41
C ASN A 37 -3.97 -3.15 13.44
N GLN A 38 -3.13 -3.06 14.49
CA GLN A 38 -2.03 -4.00 14.70
C GLN A 38 -2.52 -5.44 14.87
N GLU A 39 -3.57 -5.66 15.68
CA GLU A 39 -4.17 -6.98 15.86
C GLU A 39 -4.75 -7.53 14.55
N LYS A 40 -5.46 -6.70 13.78
CA LYS A 40 -5.97 -7.07 12.45
C LYS A 40 -4.82 -7.47 11.51
N ASN A 41 -3.74 -6.70 11.49
CA ASN A 41 -2.57 -7.00 10.67
C ASN A 41 -1.91 -8.30 11.09
N ARG A 42 -1.65 -8.51 12.40
CA ARG A 42 -1.09 -9.76 12.92
C ARG A 42 -1.94 -10.97 12.53
N LYS A 43 -3.26 -10.89 12.74
CA LYS A 43 -4.18 -11.95 12.38
C LYS A 43 -4.15 -12.24 10.87
N ALA A 44 -4.26 -11.22 10.03
CA ALA A 44 -4.23 -11.40 8.59
C ALA A 44 -2.90 -11.99 8.10
N ILE A 45 -1.77 -11.55 8.65
CA ILE A 45 -0.44 -12.09 8.33
C ILE A 45 -0.31 -13.55 8.77
N SER A 46 -0.86 -13.92 9.93
CA SER A 46 -0.82 -15.30 10.44
C SER A 46 -1.57 -16.31 9.54
N GLU A 47 -2.48 -15.82 8.70
CA GLU A 47 -3.27 -16.61 7.77
C GLU A 47 -2.72 -16.59 6.33
N LEU A 48 -1.60 -15.88 6.08
CA LEU A 48 -0.97 -15.84 4.76
C LEU A 48 -0.24 -17.15 4.44
N ALA A 49 -0.20 -17.47 3.14
CA ALA A 49 0.56 -18.59 2.61
C ALA A 49 1.63 -18.09 1.62
N VAL A 50 2.79 -18.73 1.62
CA VAL A 50 3.80 -18.55 0.56
C VAL A 50 3.17 -18.83 -0.81
N GLY A 51 3.48 -17.99 -1.80
CA GLY A 51 2.90 -18.00 -3.14
C GLY A 51 1.65 -17.14 -3.30
N THR A 52 1.12 -16.54 -2.22
CA THR A 52 0.00 -15.59 -2.30
C THR A 52 0.37 -14.40 -3.20
N GLU A 53 -0.54 -14.00 -4.09
CA GLU A 53 -0.35 -12.83 -4.96
C GLU A 53 -0.33 -11.53 -4.13
N ARG A 54 0.59 -10.62 -4.47
CA ARG A 54 0.69 -9.31 -3.82
C ARG A 54 -0.63 -8.53 -3.86
N SER A 55 -1.37 -8.62 -4.96
CA SER A 55 -2.68 -7.99 -5.10
C SER A 55 -3.72 -8.53 -4.10
N ALA A 56 -3.70 -9.84 -3.82
CA ALA A 56 -4.56 -10.46 -2.83
C ALA A 56 -4.18 -10.04 -1.39
N VAL A 57 -2.88 -9.89 -1.12
CA VAL A 57 -2.39 -9.35 0.16
C VAL A 57 -2.87 -7.91 0.35
N LEU A 58 -2.70 -7.05 -0.66
CA LEU A 58 -3.14 -5.65 -0.62
C LEU A 58 -4.65 -5.52 -0.46
N LEU A 59 -5.44 -6.40 -1.08
CA LEU A 59 -6.90 -6.43 -0.90
C LEU A 59 -7.29 -6.77 0.55
N ARG A 60 -6.50 -7.62 1.22
CA ARG A 60 -6.78 -8.10 2.57
C ARG A 60 -6.27 -7.18 3.67
N LEU A 61 -5.07 -6.63 3.50
CA LEU A 61 -4.35 -5.83 4.50
C LEU A 61 -4.40 -4.32 4.22
N ALA A 62 -5.00 -3.91 3.11
CA ALA A 62 -5.01 -2.52 2.63
C ALA A 62 -3.59 -1.96 2.41
N THR A 63 -3.47 -0.64 2.35
CA THR A 63 -2.21 0.06 2.09
C THR A 63 -1.22 -0.16 3.24
N PRO A 64 0.04 -0.58 2.95
CA PRO A 64 1.07 -0.74 3.97
C PRO A 64 1.54 0.61 4.51
N SER A 65 2.19 0.59 5.68
CA SER A 65 2.85 1.77 6.25
C SER A 65 4.04 2.23 5.40
N PHE A 66 4.79 1.27 4.85
CA PHE A 66 5.90 1.52 3.92
C PHE A 66 5.93 0.48 2.81
N SER A 67 6.55 0.84 1.69
CA SER A 67 6.86 -0.09 0.61
C SER A 67 8.23 0.19 0.03
N GLU A 68 8.98 -0.87 -0.28
CA GLU A 68 10.27 -0.79 -0.96
C GLU A 68 10.29 -1.79 -2.12
N ALA A 69 11.02 -1.47 -3.19
CA ALA A 69 11.20 -2.37 -4.32
C ALA A 69 12.61 -2.27 -4.86
N PHE A 70 13.16 -3.41 -5.30
CA PHE A 70 14.49 -3.51 -5.88
C PHE A 70 14.58 -4.71 -6.83
N VAL A 71 15.58 -4.69 -7.72
CA VAL A 71 15.87 -5.80 -8.63
C VAL A 71 17.19 -6.42 -8.21
N LYS A 72 17.23 -7.74 -8.03
CA LYS A 72 18.43 -8.53 -7.71
C LYS A 72 18.42 -9.80 -8.56
N ASP A 73 19.53 -10.07 -9.26
CA ASP A 73 19.69 -11.24 -10.13
C ASP A 73 18.59 -11.38 -11.21
N GLY A 74 18.06 -10.26 -11.70
CA GLY A 74 16.99 -10.24 -12.70
C GLY A 74 15.58 -10.52 -12.16
N GLU A 75 15.45 -10.70 -10.85
CA GLU A 75 14.17 -10.90 -10.16
C GLU A 75 13.73 -9.61 -9.48
N GLU A 76 12.44 -9.29 -9.56
CA GLU A 76 11.86 -8.12 -8.90
C GLU A 76 11.43 -8.48 -7.48
N TYR A 77 11.94 -7.74 -6.50
CA TYR A 77 11.55 -7.85 -5.11
C TYR A 77 10.75 -6.63 -4.70
N THR A 78 9.63 -6.87 -4.01
CA THR A 78 8.85 -5.82 -3.34
C THR A 78 8.71 -6.20 -1.87
N VAL A 79 8.88 -5.24 -0.97
CA VAL A 79 8.72 -5.42 0.47
C VAL A 79 7.63 -4.47 0.95
N LEU A 80 6.59 -5.01 1.58
CA LEU A 80 5.50 -4.23 2.17
C LEU A 80 5.59 -4.30 3.69
N PHE A 81 5.56 -3.16 4.37
CA PHE A 81 5.70 -3.09 5.82
C PHE A 81 4.36 -2.73 6.47
N TYR A 82 3.84 -3.63 7.29
CA TYR A 82 2.59 -3.41 8.03
C TYR A 82 2.89 -3.26 9.52
N ARG A 83 2.35 -2.21 10.17
CA ARG A 83 2.44 -2.04 11.62
C ARG A 83 1.77 -3.21 12.32
N THR A 84 2.52 -3.95 13.12
CA THR A 84 2.04 -5.16 13.82
C THR A 84 2.24 -5.09 15.32
N HIS A 85 2.99 -4.12 15.81
CA HIS A 85 3.23 -3.93 17.24
C HIS A 85 3.61 -2.48 17.51
N HIS A 86 3.68 -2.14 18.79
CA HIS A 86 4.04 -0.81 19.27
C HIS A 86 5.35 -0.90 20.04
N SER A 87 6.25 0.03 19.77
CA SER A 87 7.54 0.17 20.44
C SER A 87 7.59 1.52 21.17
N ASN A 88 7.26 2.61 20.46
CA ASN A 88 7.35 3.98 21.00
C ASN A 88 6.04 4.75 20.83
N SER A 89 5.63 5.49 21.86
CA SER A 89 4.44 6.34 21.86
C SER A 89 4.74 7.78 21.44
N ASP A 90 5.44 7.95 20.32
CA ASP A 90 5.78 9.27 19.73
C ASP A 90 4.79 9.70 18.63
N GLY A 91 3.83 8.84 18.28
CA GLY A 91 2.81 9.11 17.26
C GLY A 91 3.28 8.86 15.83
N GLU A 92 4.52 8.40 15.64
CA GLU A 92 5.04 8.01 14.33
C GLU A 92 5.09 6.47 14.23
N THR A 93 5.07 5.95 13.00
CA THR A 93 5.36 4.54 12.77
C THR A 93 6.78 4.43 12.27
N THR A 94 7.59 3.59 12.90
CA THR A 94 8.94 3.27 12.44
C THR A 94 9.00 1.84 11.92
N LYS A 95 10.02 1.50 11.11
CA LYS A 95 10.11 0.17 10.49
C LYS A 95 10.26 -0.96 11.51
N ASP A 96 10.88 -0.70 12.66
CA ASP A 96 11.01 -1.67 13.75
C ASP A 96 9.66 -2.05 14.37
N GLU A 97 8.61 -1.22 14.24
CA GLU A 97 7.24 -1.51 14.68
C GLU A 97 6.40 -2.30 13.64
N THR A 98 7.04 -2.74 12.55
CA THR A 98 6.36 -3.37 11.42
C THR A 98 6.82 -4.81 11.18
N THR A 99 5.97 -5.57 10.49
CA THR A 99 6.36 -6.86 9.91
C THR A 99 6.48 -6.70 8.40
N PRO A 100 7.68 -6.93 7.81
CA PRO A 100 7.85 -6.89 6.37
C PRO A 100 7.26 -8.15 5.73
N LEU A 101 6.52 -7.99 4.64
CA LEU A 101 6.07 -9.04 3.73
C LEU A 101 6.89 -8.93 2.45
N ILE A 102 7.59 -10.01 2.08
CA ILE A 102 8.52 -10.01 0.96
C ILE A 102 7.91 -10.74 -0.22
N PHE A 103 7.89 -10.07 -1.36
CA PHE A 103 7.41 -10.57 -2.63
C PHE A 103 8.56 -10.70 -3.61
N LYS A 104 8.58 -11.78 -4.38
CA LYS A 104 9.44 -11.97 -5.54
C LYS A 104 8.56 -12.21 -6.77
N ASN A 105 8.70 -11.38 -7.80
CA ASN A 105 7.84 -11.39 -8.99
C ASN A 105 6.35 -11.47 -8.62
N ASP A 106 5.89 -10.55 -7.77
CA ASP A 106 4.52 -10.46 -7.22
C ASP A 106 4.03 -11.63 -6.35
N LYS A 107 4.87 -12.62 -6.06
CA LYS A 107 4.55 -13.76 -5.19
C LYS A 107 5.15 -13.62 -3.81
N LEU A 108 4.34 -13.78 -2.76
CA LEU A 108 4.82 -13.78 -1.38
C LEU A 108 5.81 -14.94 -1.18
N ILE A 109 7.06 -14.63 -0.83
CA ILE A 109 8.09 -15.64 -0.56
C ILE A 109 8.34 -15.84 0.94
N GLY A 110 7.91 -14.89 1.77
CA GLY A 110 8.03 -14.97 3.22
C GLY A 110 7.78 -13.61 3.88
N TRP A 111 7.94 -13.57 5.20
CA TRP A 111 7.74 -12.37 6.00
C TRP A 111 8.62 -12.37 7.25
N GLY A 112 8.86 -11.18 7.81
CA GLY A 112 9.69 -10.98 9.01
C GLY A 112 11.09 -10.44 8.72
N ALA A 113 11.68 -9.80 9.72
CA ALA A 113 12.97 -9.14 9.61
C ALA A 113 14.11 -10.10 9.22
N GLU A 114 14.11 -11.32 9.75
CA GLU A 114 15.09 -12.37 9.42
C GLU A 114 15.04 -12.77 7.94
N VAL A 115 13.84 -12.90 7.38
CA VAL A 115 13.66 -13.22 5.95
C VAL A 115 14.16 -12.06 5.09
N LEU A 116 13.84 -10.83 5.44
CA LEU A 116 14.33 -9.64 4.74
C LEU A 116 15.87 -9.54 4.81
N ALA A 117 16.46 -9.79 5.97
CA ALA A 117 17.92 -9.77 6.16
C ALA A 117 18.64 -10.82 5.31
N SER A 118 18.02 -11.99 5.09
CA SER A 118 18.61 -13.04 4.24
C SER A 118 18.71 -12.68 2.75
N LEU A 119 18.01 -11.62 2.31
CA LEU A 119 17.95 -11.18 0.91
C LEU A 119 18.92 -10.05 0.56
N LEU A 120 19.42 -9.34 1.57
CA LEU A 120 20.38 -8.26 1.41
C LEU A 120 21.80 -8.85 1.34
#